data_AF-A0A8H5GY26-F1
#
_entry.id   AF-A0A8H5GY26-F1
#
_cell.length_a   1.000
_cell.length_b   1.000
_cell.length_c   1.000
_cell.angle_alpha   90.00
_cell.angle_beta   90.00
_cell.angle_gamma   90.00
#
_symmetry.space_group_name_H-M   'P 1'
#
loop_
_entity.id
_entity.type
_entity.pdbx_description
1 polymer ?
#
loop_
_entity_poly.entity_id
_entity_poly.type
_entity_poly.pdbx_seq_one_letter_code
_entity_poly.pdbx_strand_id
1 'polypeptide(L)'
;MSIATRAIYHNLPSSPRLVKLHKKCPSVNCPPFGPIRSCTLPFFRQINDLINSCNKFIPSISLQQLLTLVTIDELDALVASAFPKPSAGRFYLDTTLQIVQLREASRVISTLTTVQSRLAQQIKYHRALPSDDIVLVVLCNLKTLYGCIGRKQGIIESSLWEKLDEDPEQAEVKLRALVNESSHNPSLFNQKFQFVRLSDFRTLGAGRWVNDEVVNYFVEKWCTESGSTLGLNSFFAPKCLFNPGTSIPKNGFLSEVDEFTVEKWCRKTAKKQKLDYWDSVFIPINENGTHWYSARIDFRQKRIDIYDSLKERCVSNRVKPPLLRKNAGLMLILLWLTEILSRLRGEEVNLKNNKGSGWTFDPHFEVYFQPNNYDCGIHLLWHLRHILEFRQIQLGDKCRPNHLKFTDNMVGKRLRLAQEMLLDVGLV
;
A
#
# COMPACT_ATOMS: atom_id res chain seq x y z
N MET A 1 45.15 -5.25 22.78
CA MET A 1 45.87 -4.16 22.06
C MET A 1 45.05 -3.85 20.82
N SER A 2 44.63 -2.64 20.45
CA SER A 2 44.66 -1.29 20.99
C SER A 2 43.70 -0.51 20.07
N ILE A 3 42.75 0.22 20.66
CA ILE A 3 42.19 1.52 20.21
C ILE A 3 41.81 1.65 18.72
N ALA A 4 40.50 1.64 18.43
CA ALA A 4 39.80 2.72 17.70
C ALA A 4 38.31 2.36 17.48
N THR A 5 37.48 2.59 18.50
CA THR A 5 36.01 2.58 18.36
C THR A 5 35.45 3.82 19.03
N ARG A 6 35.42 4.94 18.30
CA ARG A 6 34.70 6.16 18.66
C ARG A 6 34.57 7.07 17.44
N ALA A 7 33.39 7.09 16.84
CA ALA A 7 32.66 8.29 16.42
C ALA A 7 31.46 7.88 15.56
N ILE A 8 30.40 8.70 15.59
CA ILE A 8 29.14 8.57 14.84
C ILE A 8 28.08 7.66 15.51
N TYR A 9 27.81 7.94 16.78
CA TYR A 9 26.46 7.90 17.35
C TYR A 9 26.24 9.20 18.13
N HIS A 10 26.04 10.30 17.42
CA HIS A 10 25.45 11.51 17.98
C HIS A 10 24.29 11.93 17.09
N ASN A 11 23.15 12.17 17.74
CA ASN A 11 21.84 12.60 17.20
C ASN A 11 20.78 11.51 16.98
N LEU A 12 20.65 10.57 17.92
CA LEU A 12 19.33 10.09 18.31
C LEU A 12 18.78 11.05 19.38
N PRO A 13 17.52 11.52 19.29
CA PRO A 13 16.91 12.25 20.39
C PRO A 13 16.96 11.35 21.62
N SER A 14 17.56 11.88 22.68
CA SER A 14 17.68 11.25 23.98
C SER A 14 16.31 10.73 24.41
N SER A 15 16.24 9.44 24.75
CA SER A 15 15.12 8.84 25.49
C SER A 15 14.72 9.79 26.61
N PRO A 16 13.42 10.13 26.78
CA PRO A 16 13.01 11.03 27.83
C PRO A 16 13.45 10.43 29.17
N ARG A 17 14.24 11.20 29.93
CA ARG A 17 14.69 10.85 31.28
C ARG A 17 13.46 10.38 32.07
N LEU A 18 13.54 9.18 32.64
CA LEU A 18 12.56 8.64 33.60
C LEU A 18 12.36 9.65 34.74
N VAL A 19 11.26 10.39 34.69
CA VAL A 19 10.91 11.40 35.70
C VAL A 19 10.34 10.69 36.92
N LYS A 20 10.92 10.97 38.09
CA LYS A 20 10.39 10.55 39.41
C LYS A 20 8.90 10.94 39.51
N LEU A 21 8.06 10.04 40.02
CA LEU A 21 6.64 10.29 40.36
C LEU A 21 6.44 11.71 40.91
N HIS A 22 5.82 12.60 40.13
CA HIS A 22 5.57 13.98 40.55
C HIS A 22 4.44 13.99 41.59
N LYS A 23 4.80 13.84 42.88
CA LYS A 23 3.87 14.00 44.03
C LYS A 23 3.22 15.39 44.11
N LYS A 24 3.67 16.36 43.29
CA LYS A 24 3.22 17.77 43.28
C LYS A 24 2.65 18.23 41.93
N CYS A 25 1.96 17.37 41.17
CA CYS A 25 1.25 17.84 39.98
C CYS A 25 -0.13 18.41 40.36
N PRO A 26 -0.33 19.75 40.25
CA PRO A 26 -1.58 20.38 40.65
C PRO A 26 -2.74 19.94 39.75
N SER A 27 -3.93 19.89 40.33
CA SER A 27 -5.16 19.72 39.56
C SER A 27 -5.60 21.05 38.96
N VAL A 28 -6.03 21.02 37.71
CA VAL A 28 -6.65 22.15 37.00
C VAL A 28 -8.02 21.71 36.50
N ASN A 29 -9.00 22.59 36.57
CA ASN A 29 -10.30 22.30 35.97
C ASN A 29 -10.21 22.44 34.45
N CYS A 30 -10.64 21.42 33.72
CA CYS A 30 -10.66 21.39 32.26
C CYS A 30 -12.07 20.99 31.79
N PRO A 31 -13.02 21.93 31.74
CA PRO A 31 -14.33 21.65 31.17
C PRO A 31 -14.19 21.15 29.72
N PRO A 32 -15.00 20.16 29.31
CA PRO A 32 -16.04 19.46 30.08
C PRO A 32 -15.54 18.23 30.88
N PHE A 33 -14.24 17.93 30.89
CA PHE A 33 -13.66 16.74 31.53
C PHE A 33 -13.51 16.84 33.07
N GLY A 34 -13.72 18.01 33.64
CA GLY A 34 -13.61 18.24 35.09
C GLY A 34 -12.15 18.40 35.55
N PRO A 35 -11.83 18.05 36.82
CA PRO A 35 -10.50 18.25 37.38
C PRO A 35 -9.49 17.23 36.82
N ILE A 36 -8.46 17.73 36.13
CA ILE A 36 -7.37 16.93 35.54
C ILE A 36 -6.02 17.36 36.09
N ARG A 37 -4.96 16.60 35.83
CA ARG A 37 -3.59 17.01 36.17
C ARG A 37 -3.09 18.07 35.18
N SER A 38 -2.39 19.10 35.66
CA SER A 38 -1.88 20.16 34.79
C SER A 38 -0.94 19.65 33.69
N CYS A 39 -0.20 18.58 33.94
CA CYS A 39 0.67 17.92 32.96
C CYS A 39 -0.11 17.19 31.86
N THR A 40 -1.37 16.80 32.10
CA THR A 40 -2.20 16.11 31.11
C THR A 40 -3.03 17.06 30.25
N LEU A 41 -3.24 18.31 30.70
CA LEU A 41 -4.00 19.34 29.98
C LEU A 41 -3.69 19.46 28.46
N PRO A 42 -2.42 19.42 28.01
CA PRO A 42 -2.12 19.47 26.57
C PRO A 42 -2.71 18.30 25.77
N PHE A 43 -2.87 17.12 26.36
CA PHE A 43 -3.46 15.95 25.69
C PHE A 43 -4.97 16.06 25.61
N PHE A 44 -5.61 16.57 26.66
CA PHE A 44 -7.06 16.84 26.65
C PHE A 44 -7.44 17.86 25.58
N ARG A 45 -6.61 18.92 25.42
CA ARG A 45 -6.76 19.88 24.31
C ARG A 45 -6.61 19.19 22.95
N GLN A 46 -5.58 18.37 22.77
CA GLN A 46 -5.40 17.59 21.53
C GLN A 46 -6.58 16.67 21.23
N ILE A 47 -7.16 16.01 22.23
CA ILE A 47 -8.36 15.16 22.06
C ILE A 47 -9.55 16.02 21.64
N ASN A 48 -9.75 17.17 22.27
CA ASN A 48 -10.84 18.09 21.90
C ASN A 48 -10.67 18.64 20.48
N ASP A 49 -9.46 19.04 20.11
CA ASP A 49 -9.12 19.50 18.75
C ASP A 49 -9.35 18.40 17.72
N LEU A 50 -9.04 17.15 18.08
CA LEU A 50 -9.29 15.98 17.26
C LEU A 50 -10.79 15.78 17.03
N ILE A 51 -11.60 15.82 18.09
CA ILE A 51 -13.06 15.68 18.01
C ILE A 51 -13.64 16.78 17.12
N ASN A 52 -13.23 18.03 17.32
CA ASN A 52 -13.66 19.17 16.50
C ASN A 52 -13.24 19.02 15.03
N SER A 53 -12.07 18.46 14.78
CA SER A 53 -11.61 18.17 13.41
C SER A 53 -12.41 17.06 12.76
N CYS A 54 -12.80 16.03 13.51
CA CYS A 54 -13.68 14.95 13.03
C CYS A 54 -15.10 15.46 12.73
N ASN A 55 -15.61 16.40 13.51
CA ASN A 55 -16.95 16.98 13.33
C ASN A 55 -17.17 17.64 11.97
N LYS A 56 -16.10 18.10 11.32
CA LYS A 56 -16.16 18.60 9.94
C LYS A 56 -16.60 17.54 8.91
N PHE A 57 -16.38 16.26 9.21
CA PHE A 57 -16.67 15.14 8.31
C PHE A 57 -17.81 14.26 8.81
N ILE A 58 -17.98 14.17 10.13
CA ILE A 58 -19.04 13.41 10.78
C ILE A 58 -19.85 14.41 11.62
N PRO A 59 -20.81 15.10 10.99
CA PRO A 59 -21.67 16.02 11.71
C PRO A 59 -22.34 15.28 12.86
N SER A 60 -22.49 15.96 13.99
CA SER A 60 -23.02 15.42 15.27
C SER A 60 -21.99 14.73 16.17
N ILE A 61 -20.78 14.40 15.72
CA ILE A 61 -19.76 13.93 16.69
C ILE A 61 -19.38 15.08 17.64
N SER A 62 -19.48 14.83 18.93
CA SER A 62 -19.11 15.76 20.00
C SER A 62 -18.56 14.97 21.17
N LEU A 63 -17.96 15.64 22.15
CA LEU A 63 -17.53 14.94 23.34
C LEU A 63 -18.71 14.31 24.08
N GLN A 64 -19.85 15.01 24.18
CA GLN A 64 -21.02 14.45 24.85
C GLN A 64 -21.51 13.18 24.14
N GLN A 65 -21.55 13.19 22.81
CA GLN A 65 -21.88 11.99 22.03
C GLN A 65 -20.87 10.87 22.27
N LEU A 66 -19.57 11.16 22.25
CA LEU A 66 -18.55 10.15 22.55
C LEU A 66 -18.56 9.64 23.99
N LEU A 67 -19.25 10.30 24.92
CA LEU A 67 -19.44 9.80 26.29
C LEU A 67 -20.71 8.95 26.42
N THR A 68 -21.71 9.19 25.57
CA THR A 68 -23.00 8.48 25.60
C THR A 68 -23.07 7.30 24.64
N LEU A 69 -22.31 7.31 23.55
CA LEU A 69 -22.23 6.21 22.59
C LEU A 69 -21.39 5.10 23.21
N VAL A 70 -22.03 3.98 23.55
CA VAL A 70 -21.38 2.87 24.26
C VAL A 70 -21.18 1.65 23.39
N THR A 71 -21.86 1.60 22.24
CA THR A 71 -21.84 0.42 21.36
C THR A 71 -21.22 0.73 19.99
N ILE A 72 -20.70 -0.33 19.37
CA ILE A 72 -20.16 -0.26 18.00
C ILE A 72 -21.28 0.11 17.01
N ASP A 73 -22.50 -0.41 17.22
CA ASP A 73 -23.64 -0.20 16.32
C ASP A 73 -24.11 1.27 16.30
N GLU A 74 -24.11 1.95 17.45
CA GLU A 74 -24.46 3.37 17.51
C GLU A 74 -23.40 4.24 16.79
N LEU A 75 -22.11 3.91 16.93
CA LEU A 75 -21.03 4.58 16.20
C LEU A 75 -21.09 4.30 14.69
N ASP A 76 -21.41 3.07 14.29
CA ASP A 76 -21.63 2.72 12.89
C ASP A 76 -22.83 3.46 12.31
N ALA A 77 -23.93 3.58 13.05
CA ALA A 77 -25.09 4.35 12.65
C ALA A 77 -24.76 5.85 12.49
N LEU A 78 -23.98 6.42 13.40
CA LEU A 78 -23.49 7.80 13.31
C LEU A 78 -22.69 8.01 12.02
N VAL A 79 -21.71 7.14 11.75
CA VAL A 79 -20.91 7.21 10.50
C VAL A 79 -21.79 7.00 9.28
N ALA A 80 -22.73 6.05 9.31
CA ALA A 80 -23.63 5.80 8.19
C ALA A 80 -24.52 7.01 7.88
N SER A 81 -24.97 7.75 8.90
CA SER A 81 -25.78 8.96 8.74
C SER A 81 -24.99 10.11 8.10
N ALA A 82 -23.70 10.23 8.40
CA ALA A 82 -22.81 11.23 7.82
C ALA A 82 -22.48 10.94 6.34
N PHE A 83 -22.52 9.67 5.94
CA PHE A 83 -22.20 9.21 4.59
C PHE A 83 -23.37 8.40 3.99
N PRO A 84 -24.47 9.08 3.61
CA PRO A 84 -25.67 8.43 3.07
C PRO A 84 -25.39 7.77 1.72
N LYS A 85 -26.31 6.90 1.27
CA LYS A 85 -26.17 6.23 -0.03
C LYS A 85 -26.12 7.28 -1.16
N PRO A 86 -25.15 7.17 -2.10
CA PRO A 86 -25.07 8.05 -3.26
C PRO A 86 -26.36 8.04 -4.10
N SER A 87 -26.71 9.19 -4.65
CA SER A 87 -27.84 9.29 -5.59
C SER A 87 -27.50 8.63 -6.93
N ALA A 88 -28.45 7.97 -7.59
CA ALA A 88 -28.17 7.22 -8.82
C ALA A 88 -27.56 8.10 -9.93
N GLY A 89 -28.08 9.33 -10.11
CA GLY A 89 -27.60 10.27 -11.13
C GLY A 89 -26.24 10.90 -10.85
N ARG A 90 -25.78 10.90 -9.59
CA ARG A 90 -24.47 11.45 -9.19
C ARG A 90 -23.57 10.41 -8.53
N PHE A 91 -23.88 9.12 -8.72
CA PHE A 91 -23.26 8.02 -7.98
C PHE A 91 -21.73 8.16 -7.88
N TYR A 92 -21.05 8.33 -9.01
CA TYR A 92 -19.60 8.43 -9.05
C TYR A 92 -19.04 9.67 -8.34
N LEU A 93 -19.67 10.83 -8.54
CA LEU A 93 -19.22 12.08 -7.93
C LEU A 93 -19.40 12.03 -6.42
N ASP A 94 -20.60 11.67 -5.97
CA ASP A 94 -20.96 11.58 -4.56
C ASP A 94 -20.08 10.51 -3.86
N THR A 95 -19.90 9.34 -4.48
CA THR A 95 -19.04 8.27 -3.96
C THR A 95 -17.58 8.71 -3.84
N THR A 96 -17.05 9.39 -4.86
CA THR A 96 -15.65 9.87 -4.84
C THR A 96 -15.46 10.88 -3.72
N LEU A 97 -16.37 11.85 -3.58
CA LEU A 97 -16.34 12.84 -2.49
C LEU A 97 -16.41 12.18 -1.11
N GLN A 98 -17.29 11.19 -0.94
CA GLN A 98 -17.38 10.44 0.33
C GLN A 98 -16.07 9.71 0.66
N ILE A 99 -15.41 9.09 -0.33
CA ILE A 99 -14.11 8.44 -0.13
C ILE A 99 -13.06 9.46 0.32
N VAL A 100 -13.01 10.65 -0.30
CA VAL A 100 -12.10 11.72 0.11
C VAL A 100 -12.34 12.14 1.56
N GLN A 101 -13.60 12.39 1.90
CA GLN A 101 -13.98 12.81 3.25
C GLN A 101 -13.66 11.73 4.31
N LEU A 102 -13.92 10.45 4.00
CA LEU A 102 -13.59 9.32 4.89
C LEU A 102 -12.08 9.14 5.08
N ARG A 103 -11.28 9.35 4.03
CA ARG A 103 -9.81 9.33 4.11
C ARG A 103 -9.28 10.47 4.98
N GLU A 104 -9.81 11.67 4.81
CA GLU A 104 -9.43 12.81 5.65
C GLU A 104 -9.85 12.60 7.12
N ALA A 105 -11.05 12.09 7.37
CA ALA A 105 -11.49 11.73 8.72
C ALA A 105 -10.57 10.66 9.35
N SER A 106 -10.21 9.62 8.59
CA SER A 106 -9.26 8.59 9.02
C SER A 106 -7.89 9.16 9.32
N ARG A 107 -7.37 10.06 8.47
CA ARG A 107 -6.08 10.71 8.65
C ARG A 107 -6.07 11.54 9.93
N VAL A 108 -7.12 12.30 10.19
CA VAL A 108 -7.29 13.07 11.42
C VAL A 108 -7.23 12.14 12.63
N ILE A 109 -8.05 11.09 12.68
CA ILE A 109 -8.12 10.16 13.81
C ILE A 109 -6.86 9.30 13.97
N SER A 110 -6.11 9.03 12.90
CA SER A 110 -4.86 8.24 13.00
C SER A 110 -3.83 8.84 13.98
N THR A 111 -3.88 10.16 14.19
CA THR A 111 -3.04 10.89 15.15
C THR A 111 -3.32 10.50 16.61
N LEU A 112 -4.47 9.89 16.90
CA LEU A 112 -4.90 9.40 18.21
C LEU A 112 -3.87 8.45 18.84
N THR A 113 -3.23 7.59 18.04
CA THR A 113 -2.25 6.60 18.55
C THR A 113 -1.07 7.27 19.25
N THR A 114 -0.61 8.39 18.71
CA THR A 114 0.46 9.21 19.30
C THR A 114 0.00 9.90 20.58
N VAL A 115 -1.24 10.41 20.60
CA VAL A 115 -1.83 11.05 21.79
C VAL A 115 -2.01 10.02 22.91
N GLN A 116 -2.57 8.86 22.58
CA GLN A 116 -2.87 7.78 23.52
C GLN A 116 -1.60 7.22 24.17
N SER A 117 -0.56 6.91 23.38
CA SER A 117 0.70 6.37 23.91
C SER A 117 1.38 7.33 24.90
N ARG A 118 1.41 8.62 24.57
CA ARG A 118 1.99 9.66 25.43
C ARG A 118 1.14 9.93 26.68
N LEU A 119 -0.19 9.98 26.55
CA LEU A 119 -1.08 10.16 27.69
C LEU A 119 -1.00 8.97 28.65
N ALA A 120 -1.00 7.74 28.14
CA ALA A 120 -0.87 6.53 28.96
C ALA A 120 0.43 6.53 29.76
N GLN A 121 1.54 7.02 29.18
CA GLN A 121 2.78 7.21 29.93
C GLN A 121 2.61 8.23 31.06
N GLN A 122 1.93 9.35 30.83
CA GLN A 122 1.73 10.37 31.88
C GLN A 122 0.80 9.91 33.00
N ILE A 123 -0.31 9.24 32.68
CA ILE A 123 -1.27 8.74 33.68
C ILE A 123 -0.61 7.73 34.62
N LYS A 124 0.29 6.86 34.12
CA LYS A 124 1.05 5.90 34.94
C LYS A 124 1.83 6.54 36.09
N TYR A 125 2.20 7.82 35.98
CA TYR A 125 2.95 8.55 37.01
C TYR A 125 2.06 9.32 38.00
N HIS A 126 0.73 9.14 37.93
CA HIS A 126 -0.22 9.82 38.81
C HIS A 126 -1.17 8.84 39.49
N ARG A 127 -1.75 9.26 40.62
CA ARG A 127 -2.93 8.59 41.19
C ARG A 127 -4.13 8.90 40.30
N ALA A 128 -4.90 7.87 39.98
CA ALA A 128 -6.10 7.97 39.15
C ALA A 128 -7.05 9.05 39.66
N LEU A 129 -7.49 9.92 38.75
CA LEU A 129 -8.61 10.83 38.93
C LEU A 129 -9.83 10.30 38.16
N PRO A 130 -11.08 10.60 38.56
CA PRO A 130 -12.27 10.22 37.79
C PRO A 130 -12.25 10.72 36.33
N SER A 131 -11.57 11.84 36.07
CA SER A 131 -11.34 12.36 34.71
C SER A 131 -10.52 11.43 33.82
N ASP A 132 -9.70 10.55 34.43
CA ASP A 132 -8.89 9.60 33.69
C ASP A 132 -9.79 8.53 33.06
N ASP A 133 -10.82 8.05 33.78
CA ASP A 133 -11.81 7.10 33.26
C ASP A 133 -12.60 7.71 32.10
N ILE A 134 -13.04 8.97 32.24
CA ILE A 134 -13.74 9.72 31.19
C ILE A 134 -12.90 9.76 29.90
N VAL A 135 -11.61 10.07 30.01
CA VAL A 135 -10.74 10.10 28.82
C VAL A 135 -10.48 8.73 28.25
N LEU A 136 -10.31 7.70 29.08
CA LEU A 136 -10.16 6.35 28.57
C LEU A 136 -11.38 5.90 27.76
N VAL A 137 -12.59 6.24 28.19
CA VAL A 137 -13.84 6.01 27.44
C VAL A 137 -13.80 6.75 26.10
N VAL A 138 -13.49 8.04 26.10
CA VAL A 138 -13.43 8.86 24.87
C VAL A 138 -12.39 8.33 23.89
N LEU A 139 -11.20 7.95 24.36
CA LEU A 139 -10.15 7.34 23.54
C LEU A 139 -10.58 6.00 22.96
N CYS A 140 -11.28 5.18 23.75
CA CYS A 140 -11.84 3.91 23.29
C CYS A 140 -12.87 4.13 22.17
N ASN A 141 -13.78 5.10 22.35
CA ASN A 141 -14.82 5.41 21.37
C ASN A 141 -14.25 6.05 20.11
N LEU A 142 -13.23 6.90 20.20
CA LEU A 142 -12.50 7.42 19.04
C LEU A 142 -11.77 6.32 18.26
N LYS A 143 -11.18 5.34 18.96
CA LYS A 143 -10.57 4.17 18.33
C LYS A 143 -11.62 3.29 17.63
N THR A 144 -12.78 3.10 18.25
CA THR A 144 -13.89 2.36 17.66
C THR A 144 -14.43 3.07 16.42
N LEU A 145 -14.63 4.39 16.51
CA LEU A 145 -15.02 5.25 15.40
C LEU A 145 -14.04 5.16 14.22
N TYR A 146 -12.72 5.12 14.48
CA TYR A 146 -11.72 4.91 13.44
C TYR A 146 -11.98 3.60 12.66
N GLY A 147 -12.32 2.53 13.38
CA GLY A 147 -12.71 1.26 12.77
C GLY A 147 -14.01 1.35 11.96
N CYS A 148 -15.02 2.07 12.47
CA CYS A 148 -16.30 2.33 11.77
C CYS A 148 -16.09 3.07 10.45
N ILE A 149 -15.27 4.13 10.46
CA ILE A 149 -14.90 4.92 9.27
C ILE A 149 -14.21 4.02 8.25
N GLY A 150 -13.25 3.21 8.68
CA GLY A 150 -12.55 2.27 7.80
C GLY A 150 -13.50 1.25 7.15
N ARG A 151 -14.45 0.68 7.92
CA ARG A 151 -15.48 -0.22 7.37
C ARG A 151 -16.36 0.48 6.35
N LYS A 152 -16.86 1.68 6.67
CA LYS A 152 -17.70 2.47 5.77
C LYS A 152 -16.98 2.84 4.48
N GLN A 153 -15.71 3.24 4.57
CA GLN A 153 -14.85 3.48 3.41
C GLN A 153 -14.73 2.22 2.55
N GLY A 154 -14.45 1.06 3.15
CA GLY A 154 -14.35 -0.20 2.41
C GLY A 154 -15.63 -0.59 1.68
N ILE A 155 -16.81 -0.36 2.28
CA ILE A 155 -18.12 -0.60 1.64
C ILE A 155 -18.32 0.33 0.45
N ILE A 156 -18.06 1.63 0.62
CA ILE A 156 -18.24 2.62 -0.45
C ILE A 156 -17.26 2.38 -1.60
N GLU A 157 -15.98 2.12 -1.30
CA GLU A 157 -15.00 1.77 -2.32
C GLU A 157 -15.43 0.49 -3.05
N SER A 158 -15.87 -0.55 -2.36
CA SER A 158 -16.35 -1.79 -2.99
C SER A 158 -17.54 -1.56 -3.92
N SER A 159 -18.51 -0.75 -3.50
CA SER A 159 -19.67 -0.41 -4.35
C SER A 159 -19.26 0.40 -5.59
N LEU A 160 -18.29 1.32 -5.45
CA LEU A 160 -17.73 2.04 -6.60
C LEU A 160 -17.12 1.08 -7.61
N TRP A 161 -16.34 0.12 -7.13
CA TRP A 161 -15.67 -0.88 -7.96
C TRP A 161 -16.64 -1.76 -8.72
N GLU A 162 -17.67 -2.27 -8.03
CA GLU A 162 -18.75 -3.03 -8.68
C GLU A 162 -19.38 -2.23 -9.81
N LYS A 163 -19.69 -0.94 -9.57
CA LYS A 163 -20.26 -0.07 -10.59
C LYS A 163 -19.31 0.21 -11.76
N LEU A 164 -18.01 0.27 -11.52
CA LEU A 164 -16.99 0.45 -12.56
C LEU A 164 -16.86 -0.78 -13.45
N ASP A 165 -17.02 -1.97 -12.89
CA ASP A 165 -16.92 -3.23 -13.62
C ASP A 165 -18.25 -3.57 -14.35
N GLU A 166 -19.40 -3.17 -13.79
CA GLU A 166 -20.73 -3.33 -14.43
C GLU A 166 -20.94 -2.47 -15.68
N ASP A 167 -20.32 -1.29 -15.73
CA ASP A 167 -20.52 -0.30 -16.79
C ASP A 167 -19.17 0.24 -17.32
N PRO A 168 -18.46 -0.58 -18.12
CA PRO A 168 -17.15 -0.21 -18.62
C PRO A 168 -17.18 0.97 -19.59
N GLU A 169 -18.28 1.15 -20.35
CA GLU A 169 -18.44 2.29 -21.26
C GLU A 169 -18.47 3.61 -20.48
N GLN A 170 -19.28 3.66 -19.42
CA GLN A 170 -19.33 4.84 -18.56
C GLN A 170 -18.03 5.08 -17.80
N ALA A 171 -17.33 4.01 -17.38
CA ALA A 171 -16.01 4.11 -16.80
C ALA A 171 -14.99 4.69 -17.79
N GLU A 172 -15.05 4.31 -19.07
CA GLU A 172 -14.18 4.89 -20.11
C GLU A 172 -14.47 6.38 -20.32
N VAL A 173 -15.74 6.78 -20.44
CA VAL A 173 -16.14 8.19 -20.57
C VAL A 173 -15.55 9.03 -19.45
N LYS A 174 -15.62 8.52 -18.21
CA LYS A 174 -15.06 9.17 -17.02
C LYS A 174 -13.54 9.22 -17.01
N LEU A 175 -12.87 8.13 -17.38
CA LEU A 175 -11.42 8.10 -17.51
C LEU A 175 -10.94 9.12 -18.54
N ARG A 176 -11.62 9.20 -19.69
CA ARG A 176 -11.31 10.18 -20.73
C ARG A 176 -11.50 11.60 -20.23
N ALA A 177 -12.60 11.89 -19.54
CA ALA A 177 -12.84 13.19 -18.92
C ALA A 177 -11.73 13.54 -17.91
N LEU A 178 -11.39 12.63 -17.00
CA LEU A 178 -10.36 12.84 -15.98
C LEU A 178 -8.96 13.11 -16.56
N VAL A 179 -8.58 12.37 -17.60
CA VAL A 179 -7.31 12.57 -18.32
C VAL A 179 -7.29 13.91 -19.08
N ASN A 180 -8.42 14.31 -19.66
CA ASN A 180 -8.56 15.60 -20.34
C ASN A 180 -8.54 16.77 -19.35
N GLU A 181 -9.26 16.70 -18.24
CA GLU A 181 -9.26 17.71 -17.18
C GLU A 181 -7.85 17.93 -16.62
N SER A 182 -7.13 16.84 -16.32
CA SER A 182 -5.72 16.90 -15.88
C SER A 182 -4.80 17.60 -16.89
N SER A 183 -5.19 17.63 -18.17
CA SER A 183 -4.45 18.30 -19.23
C SER A 183 -4.67 19.82 -19.29
N HIS A 184 -5.70 20.35 -18.63
CA HIS A 184 -5.97 21.79 -18.62
C HIS A 184 -5.01 22.56 -17.70
N ASN A 185 -4.40 21.89 -16.71
CA ASN A 185 -3.45 22.51 -15.79
C ASN A 185 -2.16 21.67 -15.60
N PRO A 186 -1.33 21.55 -16.66
CA PRO A 186 -0.14 20.70 -16.64
C PRO A 186 0.92 21.17 -15.62
N SER A 187 1.00 22.48 -15.37
CA SER A 187 1.93 23.05 -14.39
C SER A 187 1.58 22.62 -12.97
N LEU A 188 0.30 22.67 -12.60
CA LEU A 188 -0.17 22.20 -11.30
C LEU A 188 0.09 20.70 -11.12
N PHE A 189 -0.19 19.88 -12.13
CA PHE A 189 0.09 18.44 -12.09
C PHE A 189 1.58 18.16 -11.82
N ASN A 190 2.46 18.77 -12.63
CA ASN A 190 3.91 18.55 -12.53
C ASN A 190 4.53 19.17 -11.26
N GLN A 191 3.89 20.17 -10.64
CA GLN A 191 4.33 20.70 -9.35
C GLN A 191 4.03 19.73 -8.21
N LYS A 192 2.93 18.99 -8.30
CA LYS A 192 2.43 18.10 -7.26
C LYS A 192 3.11 16.72 -7.26
N PHE A 193 3.47 16.22 -8.44
CA PHE A 193 4.22 14.98 -8.58
C PHE A 193 5.71 15.23 -8.77
N GLN A 194 6.55 14.57 -7.96
CA GLN A 194 8.00 14.71 -8.08
C GLN A 194 8.59 13.97 -9.29
N PHE A 195 8.03 12.82 -9.66
CA PHE A 195 8.61 11.91 -10.65
C PHE A 195 7.65 11.52 -11.79
N VAL A 196 6.33 11.55 -11.55
CA VAL A 196 5.32 11.27 -12.56
C VAL A 196 4.96 12.56 -13.29
N ARG A 197 5.14 12.59 -14.61
CA ARG A 197 4.71 13.70 -15.46
C ARG A 197 3.30 13.47 -15.98
N LEU A 198 2.66 14.54 -16.45
CA LEU A 198 1.35 14.43 -17.12
C LEU A 198 1.36 13.45 -18.31
N SER A 199 2.48 13.36 -19.05
CA SER A 199 2.63 12.38 -20.14
C SER A 199 2.55 10.94 -19.66
N ASP A 200 3.07 10.67 -18.46
CA ASP A 200 3.06 9.34 -17.85
C ASP A 200 1.65 9.01 -17.37
N PHE A 201 0.98 9.97 -16.72
CA PHE A 201 -0.41 9.84 -16.29
C PHE A 201 -1.36 9.52 -17.45
N ARG A 202 -1.16 10.15 -18.62
CA ARG A 202 -1.96 9.87 -19.83
C ARG A 202 -1.87 8.42 -20.31
N THR A 203 -0.83 7.67 -19.92
CA THR A 203 -0.71 6.25 -20.27
C THR A 203 -1.74 5.36 -19.57
N LEU A 204 -2.41 5.86 -18.52
CA LEU A 204 -3.56 5.19 -17.92
C LEU A 204 -4.82 5.26 -18.78
N GLY A 205 -4.88 6.14 -19.79
CA GLY A 205 -6.02 6.25 -20.69
C GLY A 205 -6.41 4.91 -21.34
N ALA A 206 -7.68 4.76 -21.71
CA ALA A 206 -8.18 3.55 -22.36
C ALA A 206 -7.38 3.23 -23.64
N GLY A 207 -7.07 1.95 -23.85
CA GLY A 207 -6.31 1.48 -25.02
C GLY A 207 -4.83 1.88 -25.04
N ARG A 208 -4.25 2.40 -23.95
CA ARG A 208 -2.85 2.83 -23.88
C ARG A 208 -1.98 1.88 -23.06
N TRP A 209 -0.73 1.70 -23.46
CA TRP A 209 0.26 0.99 -22.65
C TRP A 209 0.72 1.87 -21.50
N VAL A 210 0.55 1.41 -20.27
CA VAL A 210 1.15 2.07 -19.10
C VAL A 210 2.66 2.00 -19.17
N ASN A 211 3.32 3.07 -18.75
CA ASN A 211 4.78 3.15 -18.77
C ASN A 211 5.41 2.85 -17.41
N ASP A 212 6.74 2.89 -17.38
CA ASP A 212 7.55 2.62 -16.19
C ASP A 212 7.18 3.53 -15.01
N GLU A 213 6.96 4.82 -15.23
CA GLU A 213 6.68 5.77 -14.14
C GLU A 213 5.36 5.46 -13.43
N VAL A 214 4.31 5.08 -14.17
CA VAL A 214 3.04 4.65 -13.58
C VAL A 214 3.21 3.34 -12.80
N VAL A 215 3.88 2.34 -13.37
CA VAL A 215 4.11 1.06 -12.68
C VAL A 215 4.94 1.27 -11.42
N ASN A 216 6.03 2.03 -11.51
CA ASN A 216 6.94 2.31 -10.40
C ASN A 216 6.25 3.08 -9.27
N TYR A 217 5.39 4.04 -9.61
CA TYR A 217 4.58 4.76 -8.64
C TYR A 217 3.74 3.81 -7.78
N PHE A 218 2.97 2.92 -8.42
CA PHE A 218 2.10 1.99 -7.69
C PHE A 218 2.85 0.88 -6.96
N VAL A 219 3.91 0.33 -7.55
CA VAL A 219 4.74 -0.67 -6.88
C VAL A 219 5.36 -0.08 -5.62
N GLU A 220 5.91 1.11 -5.69
CA GLU A 220 6.48 1.78 -4.52
C GLU A 220 5.42 2.09 -3.47
N LYS A 221 4.31 2.70 -3.87
CA LYS A 221 3.21 3.05 -2.97
C LYS A 221 2.69 1.83 -2.21
N TRP A 222 2.19 0.83 -2.94
CA TRP A 222 1.50 -0.29 -2.31
C TRP A 222 2.45 -1.21 -1.54
N CYS A 223 3.70 -1.36 -1.98
CA CYS A 223 4.69 -2.13 -1.21
C CYS A 223 5.08 -1.41 0.08
N THR A 224 5.21 -0.09 0.08
CA THR A 224 5.42 0.72 1.30
C THR A 224 4.24 0.56 2.27
N GLU A 225 3.00 0.61 1.76
CA GLU A 225 1.79 0.42 2.57
C GLU A 225 1.66 -1.00 3.14
N SER A 226 2.10 -2.01 2.39
CA SER A 226 2.04 -3.42 2.82
C SER A 226 2.92 -3.76 4.03
N GLY A 227 4.01 -3.01 4.22
CA GLY A 227 5.00 -3.24 5.28
C GLY A 227 5.72 -4.60 5.24
N SER A 228 5.51 -5.44 4.21
CA SER A 228 6.06 -6.81 4.18
C SER A 228 6.52 -7.32 2.80
N THR A 229 6.19 -6.62 1.71
CA THR A 229 6.66 -6.96 0.36
C THR A 229 7.67 -5.93 -0.12
N LEU A 230 8.87 -6.38 -0.52
CA LEU A 230 9.87 -5.53 -1.17
C LEU A 230 9.52 -5.38 -2.66
N GLY A 231 9.02 -4.21 -3.04
CA GLY A 231 8.67 -3.90 -4.44
C GLY A 231 9.84 -3.28 -5.19
N LEU A 232 10.46 -4.00 -6.12
CA LEU A 232 11.52 -3.43 -6.96
C LEU A 232 10.91 -2.58 -8.06
N ASN A 233 11.65 -1.58 -8.56
CA ASN A 233 11.21 -0.79 -9.70
C ASN A 233 11.52 -1.51 -11.03
N SER A 234 10.91 -1.07 -12.12
CA SER A 234 11.03 -1.66 -13.45
C SER A 234 12.45 -1.63 -14.01
N PHE A 235 13.30 -0.73 -13.52
CA PHE A 235 14.71 -0.62 -13.91
C PHE A 235 15.62 -1.69 -13.27
N PHE A 236 15.15 -2.37 -12.22
CA PHE A 236 15.94 -3.41 -11.56
C PHE A 236 16.23 -4.58 -12.50
N ALA A 237 15.21 -5.11 -13.19
CA ALA A 237 15.35 -6.32 -14.00
C ALA A 237 16.30 -6.11 -15.20
N PRO A 238 16.17 -5.07 -16.03
CA PRO A 238 17.12 -4.74 -17.11
C PRO A 238 18.57 -4.62 -16.64
N LYS A 239 18.79 -4.10 -15.43
CA LYS A 239 20.14 -3.88 -14.90
C LYS A 239 20.74 -5.13 -14.25
N CYS A 240 19.92 -5.89 -13.52
CA CYS A 240 20.42 -6.97 -12.66
C CYS A 240 20.25 -8.34 -13.31
N LEU A 241 19.16 -8.57 -14.06
CA LEU A 241 18.75 -9.91 -14.52
C LEU A 241 19.05 -10.16 -15.99
N PHE A 242 19.13 -9.11 -16.81
CA PHE A 242 19.32 -9.25 -18.26
C PHE A 242 20.70 -8.78 -18.72
N ASN A 243 21.14 -9.28 -19.88
CA ASN A 243 22.33 -8.78 -20.54
C ASN A 243 22.10 -7.32 -20.99
N PRO A 244 23.11 -6.43 -20.88
CA PRO A 244 22.96 -5.00 -21.16
C PRO A 244 22.29 -4.72 -22.51
N GLY A 245 21.21 -3.94 -22.49
CA GLY A 245 20.48 -3.54 -23.70
C GLY A 245 19.59 -4.63 -24.32
N THR A 246 19.36 -5.75 -23.63
CA THR A 246 18.55 -6.87 -24.13
C THR A 246 17.54 -7.35 -23.10
N SER A 247 16.57 -8.17 -23.54
CA SER A 247 15.72 -8.98 -22.64
C SER A 247 16.24 -10.42 -22.51
N ILE A 248 17.50 -10.69 -22.86
CA ILE A 248 18.12 -12.01 -22.73
C ILE A 248 18.62 -12.14 -21.28
N PRO A 249 18.16 -13.14 -20.51
CA PRO A 249 18.66 -13.38 -19.16
C PRO A 249 20.18 -13.60 -19.15
N LYS A 250 20.88 -13.12 -18.12
CA LYS A 250 22.28 -13.52 -17.84
C LYS A 250 22.38 -15.05 -17.73
N ASN A 251 23.59 -15.60 -17.85
CA ASN A 251 23.82 -17.05 -17.99
C ASN A 251 23.59 -17.86 -16.70
N GLY A 252 22.41 -17.79 -16.08
CA GLY A 252 22.00 -18.57 -14.92
C GLY A 252 22.72 -18.26 -13.60
N PHE A 253 23.67 -17.33 -13.60
CA PHE A 253 24.36 -16.82 -12.41
C PHE A 253 24.62 -15.32 -12.53
N LEU A 254 24.79 -14.67 -11.38
CA LEU A 254 25.19 -13.27 -11.27
C LEU A 254 26.69 -13.19 -10.94
N SER A 255 27.42 -12.27 -11.56
CA SER A 255 28.81 -12.00 -11.19
C SER A 255 28.90 -11.33 -9.82
N GLU A 256 30.08 -11.31 -9.19
CA GLU A 256 30.27 -10.58 -7.91
C GLU A 256 29.84 -9.11 -7.98
N VAL A 257 30.08 -8.45 -9.13
CA VAL A 257 29.66 -7.07 -9.38
C VAL A 257 28.14 -6.96 -9.45
N ASP A 258 27.48 -7.95 -10.05
CA ASP A 258 26.02 -8.02 -10.11
C ASP A 258 25.43 -8.25 -8.73
N GLU A 259 26.01 -9.16 -7.93
CA GLU A 259 25.57 -9.41 -6.56
C GLU A 259 25.65 -8.14 -5.73
N PHE A 260 26.79 -7.46 -5.74
CA PHE A 260 26.96 -6.18 -5.04
C PHE A 260 25.94 -5.13 -5.50
N THR A 261 25.65 -5.08 -6.79
CA THR A 261 24.65 -4.16 -7.37
C THR A 261 23.25 -4.49 -6.87
N VAL A 262 22.86 -5.77 -6.88
CA VAL A 262 21.58 -6.28 -6.36
C VAL A 262 21.44 -5.92 -4.88
N GLU A 263 22.43 -6.25 -4.06
CA GLU A 263 22.40 -5.99 -2.62
C GLU A 263 22.21 -4.50 -2.32
N LYS A 264 23.01 -3.65 -2.97
CA LYS A 264 22.90 -2.19 -2.81
C LYS A 264 21.53 -1.68 -3.23
N TRP A 265 20.98 -2.21 -4.33
CA TRP A 265 19.65 -1.81 -4.81
C TRP A 265 18.56 -2.22 -3.82
N CYS A 266 18.54 -3.48 -3.40
CA CYS A 266 17.54 -4.02 -2.48
C CYS A 266 17.58 -3.30 -1.13
N ARG A 267 18.77 -3.02 -0.56
CA ARG A 267 18.90 -2.24 0.67
C ARG A 267 18.36 -0.81 0.51
N LYS A 268 18.66 -0.15 -0.62
CA LYS A 268 18.14 1.20 -0.91
C LYS A 268 16.62 1.18 -1.05
N THR A 269 16.06 0.20 -1.75
CA THR A 269 14.61 0.06 -1.94
C THR A 269 13.91 -0.25 -0.62
N ALA A 270 14.42 -1.18 0.18
CA ALA A 270 13.86 -1.51 1.50
C ALA A 270 13.83 -0.26 2.40
N LYS A 271 14.92 0.52 2.43
CA LYS A 271 14.97 1.79 3.16
C LYS A 271 13.94 2.81 2.63
N LYS A 272 13.80 2.93 1.30
CA LYS A 272 12.82 3.84 0.67
C LYS A 272 11.39 3.48 1.05
N GLN A 273 11.08 2.18 1.06
CA GLN A 273 9.78 1.61 1.41
C GLN A 273 9.58 1.43 2.92
N LYS A 274 10.54 1.87 3.75
CA LYS A 274 10.49 1.77 5.22
C LYS A 274 10.26 0.35 5.73
N LEU A 275 10.87 -0.62 5.06
CA LEU A 275 10.77 -2.04 5.41
C LEU A 275 11.94 -2.43 6.32
N ASP A 276 11.63 -2.68 7.59
CA ASP A 276 12.59 -3.27 8.55
C ASP A 276 12.75 -4.78 8.31
N TYR A 277 11.68 -5.40 7.83
CA TYR A 277 11.60 -6.79 7.41
C TYR A 277 10.68 -6.86 6.19
N TRP A 278 10.94 -7.82 5.32
CA TRP A 278 10.05 -8.21 4.23
C TRP A 278 10.05 -9.72 4.18
N ASP A 279 9.08 -10.34 3.53
CA ASP A 279 8.95 -11.80 3.41
C ASP A 279 8.68 -12.25 1.97
N SER A 280 8.57 -11.27 1.09
CA SER A 280 8.33 -11.46 -0.32
C SER A 280 8.98 -10.32 -1.10
N VAL A 281 9.30 -10.59 -2.36
CA VAL A 281 9.89 -9.64 -3.29
C VAL A 281 9.06 -9.65 -4.57
N PHE A 282 8.62 -8.48 -5.00
CA PHE A 282 7.89 -8.30 -6.25
C PHE A 282 8.79 -7.58 -7.27
N ILE A 283 8.89 -8.14 -8.47
CA ILE A 283 9.79 -7.67 -9.52
C ILE A 283 8.97 -7.40 -10.78
N PRO A 284 8.65 -6.14 -11.11
CA PRO A 284 8.06 -5.79 -12.39
C PRO A 284 9.10 -5.94 -13.51
N ILE A 285 8.69 -6.50 -14.64
CA ILE A 285 9.56 -6.75 -15.79
C ILE A 285 8.90 -6.19 -17.04
N ASN A 286 9.60 -5.27 -17.69
CA ASN A 286 9.22 -4.68 -18.97
C ASN A 286 10.07 -5.31 -20.08
N GLU A 287 9.50 -6.24 -20.85
CA GLU A 287 10.18 -6.86 -21.99
C GLU A 287 10.28 -5.86 -23.15
N ASN A 288 11.50 -5.36 -23.39
CA ASN A 288 11.81 -4.45 -24.49
C ASN A 288 10.89 -3.21 -24.60
N GLY A 289 10.28 -2.75 -23.49
CA GLY A 289 9.36 -1.61 -23.51
C GLY A 289 7.97 -1.91 -24.09
N THR A 290 7.63 -3.18 -24.36
CA THR A 290 6.42 -3.56 -25.11
C THR A 290 5.50 -4.51 -24.37
N HIS A 291 5.99 -5.19 -23.33
CA HIS A 291 5.20 -6.17 -22.60
C HIS A 291 5.55 -6.21 -21.13
N TRP A 292 4.55 -6.09 -20.27
CA TRP A 292 4.69 -6.16 -18.83
C TRP A 292 4.35 -7.55 -18.30
N TYR A 293 5.22 -8.06 -17.44
CA TYR A 293 4.96 -9.24 -16.61
C TYR A 293 5.73 -9.08 -15.30
N SER A 294 5.55 -10.00 -14.35
CA SER A 294 6.23 -9.89 -13.05
C SER A 294 6.77 -11.20 -12.56
N ALA A 295 7.81 -11.13 -11.74
CA ALA A 295 8.26 -12.26 -10.94
C ALA A 295 8.00 -11.98 -9.45
N ARG A 296 7.80 -13.04 -8.68
CA ARG A 296 7.70 -12.99 -7.23
C ARG A 296 8.60 -14.05 -6.61
N ILE A 297 9.29 -13.65 -5.55
CA ILE A 297 9.99 -14.56 -4.64
C ILE A 297 9.26 -14.49 -3.30
N ASP A 298 8.72 -15.60 -2.82
CA ASP A 298 8.03 -15.73 -1.55
C ASP A 298 8.84 -16.62 -0.60
N PHE A 299 9.37 -16.02 0.47
CA PHE A 299 10.21 -16.73 1.45
C PHE A 299 9.39 -17.54 2.45
N ARG A 300 8.12 -17.18 2.67
CA ARG A 300 7.22 -17.93 3.57
C ARG A 300 6.77 -19.23 2.93
N GLN A 301 6.35 -19.15 1.68
CA GLN A 301 5.89 -20.31 0.90
C GLN A 301 7.04 -21.04 0.21
N LYS A 302 8.27 -20.49 0.26
CA LYS A 302 9.44 -20.99 -0.46
C LYS A 302 9.12 -21.20 -1.94
N ARG A 303 8.61 -20.14 -2.58
CA ARG A 303 8.05 -20.23 -3.93
C ARG A 303 8.53 -19.08 -4.81
N ILE A 304 8.86 -19.40 -6.07
CA ILE A 304 9.21 -18.42 -7.10
C ILE A 304 8.27 -18.56 -8.29
N ASP A 305 7.51 -17.51 -8.59
CA ASP A 305 6.56 -17.54 -9.71
C ASP A 305 6.83 -16.42 -10.69
N ILE A 306 6.57 -16.68 -11.98
CA ILE A 306 6.49 -15.66 -13.03
C ILE A 306 5.04 -15.57 -13.50
N TYR A 307 4.47 -14.37 -13.38
CA TYR A 307 3.10 -14.04 -13.74
C TYR A 307 3.09 -13.25 -15.06
N ASP A 308 2.59 -13.87 -16.13
CA ASP A 308 2.48 -13.28 -17.47
C ASP A 308 1.06 -13.42 -18.00
N SER A 309 0.39 -12.29 -18.23
CA SER A 309 -1.01 -12.23 -18.67
C SER A 309 -1.22 -12.57 -20.15
N LEU A 310 -0.17 -12.80 -20.94
CA LEU A 310 -0.33 -13.25 -22.32
C LEU A 310 -0.58 -14.76 -22.40
N LYS A 311 -1.82 -15.13 -22.73
CA LYS A 311 -2.27 -16.53 -22.85
C LYS A 311 -1.35 -17.40 -23.71
N GLU A 312 -1.01 -16.91 -24.89
CA GLU A 312 -0.15 -17.63 -25.83
C GLU A 312 1.21 -17.95 -25.21
N ARG A 313 1.78 -17.03 -24.41
CA ARG A 313 3.06 -17.27 -23.72
C ARG A 313 2.92 -18.27 -22.59
N CYS A 314 1.81 -18.31 -21.88
CA CYS A 314 1.63 -19.30 -20.82
C CYS A 314 1.35 -20.70 -21.40
N VAL A 315 0.29 -20.84 -22.21
CA VAL A 315 -0.20 -22.14 -22.71
C VAL A 315 0.83 -22.81 -23.61
N SER A 316 1.40 -22.09 -24.58
CA SER A 316 2.36 -22.69 -25.52
C SER A 316 3.70 -23.06 -24.87
N ASN A 317 4.09 -22.41 -23.77
CA ASN A 317 5.34 -22.77 -23.09
C ASN A 317 5.16 -23.89 -22.08
N ARG A 318 3.95 -24.08 -21.50
CA ARG A 318 3.70 -25.21 -20.58
C ARG A 318 3.87 -26.57 -21.25
N VAL A 319 3.51 -26.69 -22.52
CA VAL A 319 3.67 -27.92 -23.32
C VAL A 319 5.11 -28.19 -23.77
N LYS A 320 6.01 -27.19 -23.72
CA LYS A 320 7.40 -27.37 -24.12
C LYS A 320 8.21 -28.08 -23.02
N PRO A 321 9.26 -28.83 -23.39
CA PRO A 321 10.26 -29.31 -22.44
C PRO A 321 10.79 -28.16 -21.55
N PRO A 322 11.05 -28.39 -20.26
CA PRO A 322 11.39 -27.32 -19.31
C PRO A 322 12.50 -26.37 -19.76
N LEU A 323 13.56 -26.89 -20.41
CA LEU A 323 14.69 -26.09 -20.90
C LEU A 323 14.36 -25.21 -22.11
N LEU A 324 13.26 -25.49 -22.81
CA LEU A 324 12.83 -24.76 -24.02
C LEU A 324 11.69 -23.77 -23.72
N ARG A 325 11.32 -23.61 -22.45
CA ARG A 325 10.28 -22.65 -22.03
C ARG A 325 10.84 -21.24 -22.07
N LYS A 326 10.06 -20.26 -22.56
CA LYS A 326 10.46 -18.86 -22.76
C LYS A 326 11.14 -18.21 -21.53
N ASN A 327 10.75 -18.60 -20.32
CA ASN A 327 11.28 -18.01 -19.08
C ASN A 327 12.27 -18.92 -18.32
N ALA A 328 12.76 -20.01 -18.93
CA ALA A 328 13.68 -20.93 -18.25
C ALA A 328 14.98 -20.26 -17.78
N GLY A 329 15.61 -19.46 -18.66
CA GLY A 329 16.83 -18.72 -18.31
C GLY A 329 16.60 -17.68 -17.21
N LEU A 330 15.48 -16.95 -17.27
CA LEU A 330 15.10 -15.99 -16.22
C LEU A 330 14.88 -16.70 -14.88
N MET A 331 14.23 -17.86 -14.88
CA MET A 331 14.02 -18.64 -13.67
C MET A 331 15.33 -19.07 -13.00
N LEU A 332 16.35 -19.46 -13.77
CA LEU A 332 17.67 -19.80 -13.22
C LEU A 332 18.31 -18.61 -12.49
N ILE A 333 18.20 -17.41 -13.05
CA ILE A 333 18.70 -16.20 -12.37
C ILE A 333 17.86 -15.86 -11.15
N LEU A 334 16.54 -16.04 -11.19
CA LEU A 334 15.68 -15.81 -10.02
C LEU A 334 16.00 -16.78 -8.88
N LEU A 335 16.36 -18.03 -9.17
CA LEU A 335 16.88 -18.97 -8.17
C LEU A 335 18.16 -18.43 -7.54
N TRP A 336 19.15 -18.00 -8.34
CA TRP A 336 20.38 -17.38 -7.83
C TRP A 336 20.12 -16.11 -7.02
N LEU A 337 19.24 -15.24 -7.52
CA LEU A 337 18.80 -14.03 -6.84
C LEU A 337 18.19 -14.36 -5.48
N THR A 338 17.40 -15.42 -5.38
CA THR A 338 16.80 -15.85 -4.11
C THR A 338 17.86 -16.21 -3.07
N GLU A 339 18.97 -16.84 -3.47
CA GLU A 339 20.09 -17.13 -2.57
C GLU A 339 20.76 -15.84 -2.05
N ILE A 340 21.00 -14.85 -2.92
CA ILE A 340 21.54 -13.53 -2.53
C ILE A 340 20.58 -12.83 -1.56
N LEU A 341 19.30 -12.79 -1.92
CA LEU A 341 18.27 -12.13 -1.12
C LEU A 341 18.05 -12.82 0.23
N SER A 342 18.24 -14.14 0.32
CA SER A 342 18.25 -14.88 1.58
C SER A 342 19.39 -14.42 2.49
N ARG A 343 20.61 -14.27 1.95
CA ARG A 343 21.76 -13.75 2.71
C ARG A 343 21.49 -12.34 3.25
N LEU A 344 20.85 -11.47 2.47
CA LEU A 344 20.45 -10.13 2.92
C LEU A 344 19.48 -10.14 4.11
N ARG A 345 18.68 -11.20 4.23
CA ARG A 345 17.74 -11.43 5.34
C ARG A 345 18.38 -12.12 6.54
N GLY A 346 19.65 -12.54 6.43
CA GLY A 346 20.32 -13.38 7.43
C GLY A 346 19.91 -14.85 7.39
N GLU A 347 19.37 -15.31 6.26
CA GLU A 347 18.96 -16.70 6.01
C GLU A 347 19.96 -17.38 5.04
N GLU A 348 20.20 -18.67 5.22
CA GLU A 348 20.99 -19.46 4.28
C GLU A 348 20.06 -20.33 3.42
N VAL A 349 20.08 -20.09 2.10
CA VAL A 349 19.30 -20.84 1.12
C VAL A 349 20.23 -21.26 -0.01
N ASN A 350 20.19 -22.54 -0.36
CA ASN A 350 20.92 -23.12 -1.47
C ASN A 350 19.93 -23.89 -2.35
N LEU A 351 19.64 -23.37 -3.52
CA LEU A 351 18.66 -23.90 -4.48
C LEU A 351 19.36 -24.69 -5.60
N LYS A 352 20.59 -24.30 -5.94
CA LYS A 352 21.35 -24.95 -7.00
C LYS A 352 21.54 -26.45 -6.72
N ASN A 353 21.01 -27.29 -7.62
CA ASN A 353 21.04 -28.75 -7.53
C ASN A 353 20.47 -29.34 -6.23
N ASN A 354 19.73 -28.56 -5.44
CA ASN A 354 19.20 -28.99 -4.17
C ASN A 354 17.70 -29.34 -4.27
N LYS A 355 17.42 -30.57 -4.69
CA LYS A 355 16.05 -31.10 -4.75
C LYS A 355 15.36 -31.17 -3.39
N GLY A 356 16.13 -31.15 -2.29
CA GLY A 356 15.63 -31.16 -0.91
C GLY A 356 15.42 -29.77 -0.30
N SER A 357 15.62 -28.68 -1.06
CA SER A 357 15.51 -27.30 -0.54
C SER A 357 14.11 -26.95 -0.02
N GLY A 358 13.08 -27.69 -0.45
CA GLY A 358 11.67 -27.40 -0.16
C GLY A 358 11.13 -26.20 -0.95
N TRP A 359 11.93 -25.63 -1.85
CA TRP A 359 11.49 -24.54 -2.72
C TRP A 359 10.80 -25.06 -3.98
N THR A 360 9.75 -24.38 -4.39
CA THR A 360 9.03 -24.66 -5.64
C THR A 360 9.11 -23.45 -6.57
N PHE A 361 8.97 -23.68 -7.88
CA PHE A 361 8.99 -22.58 -8.84
C PHE A 361 8.15 -22.86 -10.08
N ASP A 362 7.54 -21.82 -10.64
CA ASP A 362 6.75 -21.88 -11.87
C ASP A 362 7.11 -20.72 -12.83
N PRO A 363 7.83 -20.99 -13.95
CA PRO A 363 8.20 -19.95 -14.92
C PRO A 363 7.01 -19.43 -15.76
N HIS A 364 5.85 -20.08 -15.65
CA HIS A 364 4.62 -19.73 -16.36
C HIS A 364 3.42 -19.99 -15.44
N PHE A 365 3.37 -19.30 -14.29
CA PHE A 365 2.27 -19.43 -13.34
C PHE A 365 0.96 -19.01 -14.02
N GLU A 366 -0.11 -19.75 -13.71
CA GLU A 366 -1.40 -19.52 -14.33
C GLU A 366 -2.05 -18.28 -13.72
N VAL A 367 -2.40 -17.34 -14.59
CA VAL A 367 -3.04 -16.09 -14.22
C VAL A 367 -4.24 -15.84 -15.11
N TYR A 368 -5.06 -14.87 -14.75
CA TYR A 368 -6.04 -14.34 -15.68
C TYR A 368 -5.36 -13.71 -16.87
N PHE A 369 -5.70 -14.20 -18.05
CA PHE A 369 -5.11 -13.73 -19.29
C PHE A 369 -5.81 -12.46 -19.76
N GLN A 370 -5.04 -11.51 -20.24
CA GLN A 370 -5.59 -10.30 -20.85
C GLN A 370 -6.24 -10.65 -22.20
N PRO A 371 -7.41 -10.08 -22.54
CA PRO A 371 -8.05 -10.29 -23.84
C PRO A 371 -7.54 -9.33 -24.92
N ASN A 372 -6.77 -8.30 -24.56
CA ASN A 372 -6.25 -7.27 -25.46
C ASN A 372 -4.71 -7.20 -25.45
N ASN A 373 -4.11 -6.28 -26.20
CA ASN A 373 -2.65 -6.12 -26.30
C ASN A 373 -2.09 -4.95 -25.49
N TYR A 374 -2.89 -4.30 -24.63
CA TYR A 374 -2.48 -3.06 -23.95
C TYR A 374 -2.63 -3.06 -22.42
N ASP A 375 -3.32 -4.03 -21.84
CA ASP A 375 -3.56 -4.11 -20.40
C ASP A 375 -2.51 -4.93 -19.63
N CYS A 376 -1.42 -5.39 -20.26
CA CYS A 376 -0.39 -6.18 -19.57
C CYS A 376 0.17 -5.49 -18.32
N GLY A 377 0.37 -4.17 -18.37
CA GLY A 377 0.82 -3.42 -17.19
C GLY A 377 -0.27 -3.24 -16.13
N ILE A 378 -1.55 -3.21 -16.52
CA ILE A 378 -2.67 -3.20 -15.56
C ILE A 378 -2.81 -4.56 -14.89
N HIS A 379 -2.70 -5.65 -15.64
CA HIS A 379 -2.66 -7.01 -15.09
C HIS A 379 -1.49 -7.19 -14.11
N LEU A 380 -0.30 -6.69 -14.44
CA LEU A 380 0.86 -6.69 -13.54
C LEU A 380 0.54 -6.00 -12.20
N LEU A 381 -0.06 -4.81 -12.23
CA LEU A 381 -0.47 -4.10 -11.02
C LEU A 381 -1.54 -4.87 -10.25
N TRP A 382 -2.45 -5.55 -10.95
CA TRP A 382 -3.45 -6.41 -10.29
C TRP A 382 -2.86 -7.69 -9.70
N HIS A 383 -1.83 -8.29 -10.31
CA HIS A 383 -1.05 -9.36 -9.69
C HIS A 383 -0.45 -8.89 -8.37
N LEU A 384 0.15 -7.68 -8.34
CA LEU A 384 0.66 -7.09 -7.11
C LEU A 384 -0.45 -6.92 -6.07
N ARG A 385 -1.60 -6.33 -6.42
CA ARG A 385 -2.74 -6.19 -5.49
C ARG A 385 -3.16 -7.53 -4.89
N HIS A 386 -3.28 -8.57 -5.70
CA HIS A 386 -3.58 -9.93 -5.23
C HIS A 386 -2.52 -10.48 -4.26
N ILE A 387 -1.25 -10.26 -4.56
CA ILE A 387 -0.15 -10.70 -3.69
C ILE A 387 -0.21 -9.98 -2.35
N LEU A 388 -0.46 -8.67 -2.34
CA LEU A 388 -0.53 -7.90 -1.11
C LEU A 388 -1.75 -8.28 -0.25
N GLU A 389 -2.90 -8.50 -0.88
CA GLU A 389 -4.16 -8.82 -0.17
C GLU A 389 -4.23 -10.29 0.27
N PHE A 390 -3.94 -11.22 -0.66
CA PHE A 390 -4.20 -12.64 -0.48
C PHE A 390 -2.94 -13.48 -0.30
N ARG A 391 -1.76 -12.88 -0.40
CA ARG A 391 -0.46 -13.59 -0.46
C ARG A 391 -0.34 -14.54 -1.65
N GLN A 392 -1.26 -14.53 -2.61
CA GLN A 392 -1.20 -15.31 -3.84
C GLN A 392 -2.24 -14.80 -4.84
N ILE A 393 -2.05 -15.12 -6.12
CA ILE A 393 -3.07 -14.83 -7.14
C ILE A 393 -4.23 -15.82 -6.97
N GLN A 394 -5.42 -15.29 -6.67
CA GLN A 394 -6.67 -16.06 -6.68
C GLN A 394 -7.26 -16.11 -8.09
N LEU A 395 -7.54 -17.31 -8.59
CA LEU A 395 -8.16 -17.57 -9.90
C LEU A 395 -9.66 -17.93 -9.76
N GLY A 396 -10.43 -17.62 -10.79
CA GLY A 396 -11.88 -17.86 -10.86
C GLY A 396 -12.67 -17.16 -9.75
N ASP A 397 -13.79 -17.79 -9.38
CA ASP A 397 -14.72 -17.37 -8.32
C ASP A 397 -14.11 -17.38 -6.91
N LYS A 398 -12.85 -17.83 -6.76
CA LYS A 398 -12.16 -17.81 -5.48
C LYS A 398 -11.84 -16.39 -5.01
N CYS A 399 -11.71 -15.43 -5.94
CA CYS A 399 -11.54 -14.01 -5.61
C CYS A 399 -12.87 -13.42 -5.14
N ARG A 400 -13.04 -13.30 -3.82
CA ARG A 400 -14.29 -12.80 -3.22
C ARG A 400 -14.46 -11.27 -3.34
N PRO A 401 -13.43 -10.44 -3.14
CA PRO A 401 -13.57 -8.99 -3.31
C PRO A 401 -13.69 -8.63 -4.78
N ASN A 402 -14.85 -8.09 -5.18
CA ASN A 402 -15.15 -7.72 -6.57
C ASN A 402 -14.08 -6.78 -7.15
N HIS A 403 -13.63 -5.80 -6.36
CA HIS A 403 -12.61 -4.84 -6.79
C HIS A 403 -11.23 -5.43 -7.13
N LEU A 404 -10.93 -6.65 -6.67
CA LEU A 404 -9.68 -7.34 -7.00
C LEU A 404 -9.86 -8.31 -8.16
N LYS A 405 -11.09 -8.71 -8.52
CA LYS A 405 -11.32 -9.61 -9.66
C LYS A 405 -10.71 -9.04 -10.95
N PHE A 406 -10.15 -9.95 -11.74
CA PHE A 406 -9.81 -9.66 -13.12
C PHE A 406 -11.08 -9.71 -13.96
N THR A 407 -11.18 -8.79 -14.91
CA THR A 407 -12.32 -8.65 -15.83
C THR A 407 -11.79 -8.66 -17.26
N ASP A 408 -12.66 -8.96 -18.23
CA ASP A 408 -12.28 -8.87 -19.65
C ASP A 408 -12.06 -7.41 -20.11
N ASN A 409 -12.51 -6.44 -19.31
CA ASN A 409 -12.27 -5.02 -19.54
C ASN A 409 -11.71 -4.36 -18.29
N MET A 410 -10.44 -3.96 -18.34
CA MET A 410 -9.73 -3.35 -17.23
C MET A 410 -9.87 -1.82 -17.16
N VAL A 411 -10.80 -1.20 -17.91
CA VAL A 411 -10.96 0.27 -17.94
C VAL A 411 -11.43 0.84 -16.60
N GLY A 412 -12.29 0.14 -15.87
CA GLY A 412 -12.65 0.51 -14.50
C GLY A 412 -11.44 0.54 -13.57
N LYS A 413 -10.52 -0.42 -13.75
CA LYS A 413 -9.25 -0.50 -13.02
C LYS A 413 -8.32 0.66 -13.36
N ARG A 414 -8.21 1.01 -14.64
CA ARG A 414 -7.49 2.20 -15.12
C ARG A 414 -8.03 3.50 -14.52
N LEU A 415 -9.35 3.68 -14.53
CA LEU A 415 -10.01 4.84 -13.94
C LEU A 415 -9.67 4.96 -12.46
N ARG A 416 -9.72 3.86 -11.70
CA ARG A 416 -9.33 3.94 -10.29
C ARG A 416 -7.87 4.29 -10.11
N LEU A 417 -6.95 3.68 -10.85
CA LEU A 417 -5.53 4.05 -10.76
C LEU A 417 -5.36 5.56 -11.01
N ALA A 418 -6.01 6.11 -12.02
CA ALA A 418 -5.97 7.54 -12.31
C ALA A 418 -6.52 8.39 -11.14
N GLN A 419 -7.68 8.01 -10.59
CA GLN A 419 -8.25 8.68 -9.42
C GLN A 419 -7.34 8.59 -8.19
N GLU A 420 -6.76 7.41 -7.95
CA GLU A 420 -5.88 7.17 -6.81
C GLU A 420 -4.64 8.07 -6.87
N MET A 421 -4.01 8.19 -8.04
CA MET A 421 -2.89 9.11 -8.24
C MET A 421 -3.28 10.56 -7.94
N LEU A 422 -4.39 11.04 -8.53
CA LEU A 422 -4.82 12.43 -8.35
C LEU A 422 -5.25 12.73 -6.90
N LEU A 423 -5.89 11.77 -6.23
CA LEU A 423 -6.28 11.89 -4.83
C LEU A 423 -5.06 12.04 -3.91
N ASP A 424 -4.00 11.26 -4.14
CA ASP A 424 -2.79 11.29 -3.33
C ASP A 424 -2.08 12.65 -3.35
N VAL A 425 -2.35 13.46 -4.38
CA VAL A 425 -1.78 14.81 -4.52
C VAL A 425 -2.80 15.95 -4.33
N GLY A 426 -4.06 15.62 -4.04
CA GLY A 426 -5.13 16.58 -3.82
C GLY A 426 -5.54 17.34 -5.09
N LEU A 427 -5.68 16.64 -6.22
CA LEU A 427 -6.14 17.18 -7.50
C LEU A 427 -7.54 16.71 -7.92
N VAL A 428 -8.27 16.05 -7.02
CA VAL A 428 -9.68 15.63 -7.19
C VAL A 428 -10.57 16.39 -6.23
#